data_AF-A0A7C6KBI0-F1
#
_entry.id   AF-A0A7C6KBI0-F1
#
_cell.length_a   1.000
_cell.length_b   1.000
_cell.length_c   1.000
_cell.angle_alpha   90.00
_cell.angle_beta   90.00
_cell.angle_gamma   90.00
#
_symmetry.space_group_name_H-M   'P 1'
#
loop_
_entity.id
_entity.type
_entity.pdbx_description
1 polymer ?
#
loop_
_entity_poly.entity_id
_entity_poly.type
_entity_poly.pdbx_seq_one_letter_code
_entity_poly.pdbx_strand_id
1 'polypeptide(L)'
;MTEEEIESAPVHFTVSNVIEETDGLFENVDAQLIVQSPTVITSSMTAAMFYVYQLTEVEEGNFESELMTGLPISGPISIYFHDPTAEPDETGYIPYVDKIVDASEMDKYEGIEMIYYIEGSAVTITEPGDYFVILREEAVDGSASAFIKVVDNEVGTEKPVEKVKAESTKSRVLVNGQDINFDAYKINNNNYFKLRDLAKVLSGTEKQFEA
;
A
#
# COMPACT_ATOMS: atom_id res chain seq x y z
N MET A 1 17.31 -17.05 9.94
CA MET A 1 16.25 -16.33 10.66
C MET A 1 15.14 -17.32 10.96
N THR A 2 14.59 -17.23 12.16
CA THR A 2 13.43 -18.01 12.62
C THR A 2 12.13 -17.35 12.14
N GLU A 3 11.02 -18.08 12.04
CA GLU A 3 9.69 -17.51 11.72
C GLU A 3 9.30 -16.38 12.70
N GLU A 4 9.75 -16.49 13.96
CA GLU A 4 9.53 -15.49 15.02
C GLU A 4 10.35 -14.20 14.81
N GLU A 5 11.55 -14.30 14.24
CA GLU A 5 12.35 -13.12 13.85
C GLU A 5 11.75 -12.40 12.63
N ILE A 6 11.09 -13.12 11.73
CA ILE A 6 10.38 -12.58 10.55
C ILE A 6 9.10 -11.84 10.97
N GLU A 7 8.28 -12.42 11.87
CA GLU A 7 7.08 -11.74 12.41
C GLU A 7 7.40 -10.51 13.28
N SER A 8 8.61 -10.42 13.83
CA SER A 8 9.06 -9.31 14.66
C SER A 8 9.73 -8.16 13.90
N ALA A 9 10.00 -8.33 12.60
CA ALA A 9 10.64 -7.31 11.79
C ALA A 9 9.70 -6.11 11.61
N PRO A 10 10.18 -4.86 11.79
CA PRO A 10 9.34 -3.68 11.62
C PRO A 10 8.82 -3.62 10.18
N VAL A 11 7.51 -3.43 10.03
CA VAL A 11 6.88 -3.19 8.74
C VAL A 11 7.33 -1.80 8.26
N HIS A 12 8.20 -1.77 7.26
CA HIS A 12 8.77 -0.54 6.73
C HIS A 12 7.79 0.22 5.83
N PHE A 13 6.99 -0.51 5.05
CA PHE A 13 5.91 0.03 4.22
C PHE A 13 4.79 -1.00 4.06
N THR A 14 3.61 -0.53 3.66
CA THR A 14 2.45 -1.36 3.33
C THR A 14 2.12 -1.27 1.85
N VAL A 15 1.50 -2.32 1.31
CA VAL A 15 1.05 -2.39 -0.08
C VAL A 15 -0.42 -2.76 -0.11
N SER A 16 -1.25 -1.98 -0.79
CA SER A 16 -2.68 -2.29 -0.95
C SER A 16 -2.91 -3.30 -2.08
N ASN A 17 -4.08 -3.95 -2.06
CA ASN A 17 -4.55 -4.84 -3.11
C ASN A 17 -3.59 -6.00 -3.45
N VAL A 18 -2.90 -6.53 -2.44
CA VAL A 18 -2.07 -7.72 -2.57
C VAL A 18 -2.96 -8.92 -2.89
N ILE A 19 -2.65 -9.60 -3.99
CA ILE A 19 -3.31 -10.83 -4.45
C ILE A 19 -2.61 -12.04 -3.83
N GLU A 20 -1.28 -12.08 -3.95
CA GLU A 20 -0.44 -13.11 -3.34
C GLU A 20 1.01 -12.65 -3.17
N GLU A 21 1.72 -13.36 -2.29
CA GLU A 21 3.17 -13.29 -2.15
C GLU A 21 3.81 -14.39 -3.02
N THR A 22 4.95 -14.10 -3.63
CA THR A 22 5.69 -15.03 -4.49
C THR A 22 7.13 -15.13 -4.02
N ASP A 23 7.78 -16.25 -4.32
CA ASP A 23 9.21 -16.42 -4.07
C ASP A 23 9.97 -16.63 -5.39
N GLY A 24 11.19 -16.08 -5.48
CA GLY A 24 12.21 -16.57 -6.39
C GLY A 24 12.30 -15.93 -7.78
N LEU A 25 11.67 -14.78 -8.04
CA LEU A 25 11.90 -13.99 -9.27
C LEU A 25 13.11 -13.06 -9.13
N PHE A 26 13.32 -12.50 -7.94
CA PHE A 26 14.47 -11.64 -7.62
C PHE A 26 15.23 -12.17 -6.40
N GLU A 27 16.56 -12.23 -6.51
CA GLU A 27 17.43 -12.50 -5.37
C GLU A 27 17.65 -11.19 -4.56
N ASN A 28 17.70 -11.30 -3.23
CA ASN A 28 18.02 -10.21 -2.30
C ASN A 28 16.98 -9.06 -2.19
N VAL A 29 15.69 -9.38 -2.28
CA VAL A 29 14.61 -8.46 -1.90
C VAL A 29 13.85 -8.99 -0.69
N ASP A 30 13.28 -8.11 0.12
CA ASP A 30 12.59 -8.50 1.36
C ASP A 30 11.19 -9.08 1.09
N ALA A 31 10.56 -8.70 -0.02
CA ALA A 31 9.28 -9.27 -0.46
C ALA A 31 9.11 -9.26 -1.98
N GLN A 32 8.28 -10.16 -2.50
CA GLN A 32 7.84 -10.14 -3.90
C GLN A 32 6.34 -10.37 -3.95
N LEU A 33 5.60 -9.40 -4.51
CA LEU A 33 4.13 -9.37 -4.43
C LEU A 33 3.53 -9.30 -5.83
N ILE A 34 2.42 -10.00 -6.02
CA ILE A 34 1.49 -9.75 -7.12
C ILE A 34 0.31 -8.95 -6.56
N VAL A 35 0.03 -7.80 -7.17
CA VAL A 35 -0.96 -6.84 -6.67
C VAL A 35 -1.88 -6.38 -7.79
N GLN A 36 -3.08 -5.96 -7.43
CA GLN A 36 -4.07 -5.49 -8.40
C GLN A 36 -4.07 -3.96 -8.50
N SER A 37 -3.99 -3.44 -9.72
CA SER A 37 -4.19 -2.01 -9.98
C SER A 37 -5.62 -1.54 -9.61
N PRO A 38 -5.83 -0.30 -9.13
CA PRO A 38 -4.79 0.60 -8.65
C PRO A 38 -4.25 0.11 -7.31
N THR A 39 -2.93 0.14 -7.13
CA THR A 39 -2.27 -0.19 -5.85
C THR A 39 -1.65 1.08 -5.25
N VAL A 40 -1.65 1.15 -3.92
CA VAL A 40 -1.00 2.20 -3.14
C VAL A 40 0.07 1.57 -2.26
N ILE A 41 1.29 2.08 -2.34
CA ILE A 41 2.40 1.70 -1.47
C ILE A 41 2.60 2.86 -0.50
N THR A 42 2.56 2.58 0.81
CA THR A 42 2.58 3.61 1.85
C THR A 42 3.70 3.36 2.84
N SER A 43 4.56 4.36 3.04
CA SER A 43 5.59 4.32 4.09
C SER A 43 4.93 4.20 5.47
N SER A 44 5.41 3.26 6.27
CA SER A 44 4.95 3.03 7.65
C SER A 44 5.91 3.61 8.69
N MET A 45 6.93 4.35 8.25
CA MET A 45 7.91 5.01 9.10
C MET A 45 8.47 6.28 8.45
N THR A 46 9.38 6.96 9.15
CA THR A 46 10.20 8.02 8.55
C THR A 46 11.40 7.42 7.82
N ALA A 47 11.60 7.81 6.57
CA ALA A 47 12.67 7.31 5.72
C ALA A 47 13.42 8.48 5.04
N ALA A 48 14.73 8.35 4.93
CA ALA A 48 15.56 9.25 4.12
C ALA A 48 15.44 8.94 2.62
N MET A 49 14.95 7.74 2.28
CA MET A 49 14.68 7.32 0.91
C MET A 49 13.37 6.54 0.87
N PHE A 50 12.51 6.88 -0.10
CA PHE A 50 11.35 6.09 -0.45
C PHE A 50 11.13 6.27 -1.95
N TYR A 51 11.48 5.25 -2.74
CA TYR A 51 11.33 5.28 -4.18
C TYR A 51 10.61 4.04 -4.68
N VAL A 52 9.80 4.26 -5.70
CA VAL A 52 9.15 3.20 -6.48
C VAL A 52 9.53 3.41 -7.93
N TYR A 53 10.24 2.46 -8.52
CA TYR A 53 10.69 2.51 -9.90
C TYR A 53 9.85 1.56 -10.74
N GLN A 54 9.42 2.01 -11.93
CA GLN A 54 8.96 1.08 -12.95
C GLN A 54 10.17 0.37 -13.55
N LEU A 55 10.06 -0.94 -13.70
CA LEU A 55 11.08 -1.80 -14.28
C LEU A 55 10.71 -2.13 -15.73
N THR A 56 11.73 -2.17 -16.58
CA THR A 56 11.63 -2.63 -17.97
C THR A 56 12.41 -3.93 -18.08
N GLU A 57 11.74 -5.03 -18.42
CA GLU A 57 12.42 -6.30 -18.71
C GLU A 57 13.19 -6.17 -20.04
N VAL A 58 14.49 -6.41 -20.00
CA VAL A 58 15.38 -6.29 -21.17
C VAL A 58 15.73 -7.67 -21.74
N GLU A 59 15.89 -8.67 -20.86
CA GLU A 59 16.01 -10.09 -21.17
C GLU A 59 15.26 -10.90 -20.11
N GLU A 60 14.93 -12.18 -20.37
CA GLU A 60 14.15 -13.02 -19.43
C GLU A 60 14.78 -13.04 -18.02
N GLY A 61 14.11 -12.41 -17.06
CA GLY A 61 14.58 -12.28 -15.68
C GLY A 61 15.62 -11.17 -15.43
N ASN A 62 15.99 -10.37 -16.44
CA ASN A 62 16.88 -9.22 -16.33
C ASN A 62 16.10 -7.91 -16.53
N PHE A 63 16.08 -7.07 -15.51
CA PHE A 63 15.33 -5.83 -15.49
C PHE A 63 16.27 -4.63 -15.43
N GLU A 64 16.00 -3.63 -16.27
CA GLU A 64 16.58 -2.30 -16.17
C GLU A 64 15.54 -1.34 -15.58
N SER A 65 15.95 -0.53 -14.62
CA SER A 65 15.18 0.66 -14.24
C SER A 65 15.61 1.83 -15.12
N GLU A 66 14.68 2.64 -15.61
CA GLU A 66 15.03 3.98 -16.09
C GLU A 66 15.54 4.78 -14.88
N LEU A 67 16.87 4.81 -14.73
CA LEU A 67 17.61 5.00 -13.49
C LEU A 67 17.50 6.38 -12.81
N MET A 68 16.53 7.23 -13.14
CA MET A 68 16.59 8.64 -12.70
C MET A 68 15.30 9.30 -12.20
N THR A 69 14.13 8.66 -12.30
CA THR A 69 12.90 9.23 -11.70
C THR A 69 12.01 8.13 -11.13
N GLY A 70 11.95 8.04 -9.80
CA GLY A 70 10.89 7.28 -9.14
C GLY A 70 9.52 7.84 -9.49
N LEU A 71 8.47 7.02 -9.32
CA LEU A 71 7.09 7.46 -9.49
C LEU A 71 6.76 8.64 -8.55
N PRO A 72 5.81 9.51 -8.92
CA PRO A 72 5.40 10.62 -8.09
C PRO A 72 4.91 10.16 -6.71
N ILE A 73 5.38 10.86 -5.68
CA ILE A 73 4.99 10.62 -4.28
C ILE A 73 3.94 11.65 -3.89
N SER A 74 2.97 11.21 -3.10
CA SER A 74 1.96 12.05 -2.44
C SER A 74 2.00 11.82 -0.93
N GLY A 75 1.29 12.66 -0.18
CA GLY A 75 1.25 12.54 1.26
C GLY A 75 2.40 13.27 1.96
N PRO A 76 2.50 13.14 3.29
CA PRO A 76 3.32 14.02 4.11
C PRO A 76 4.82 13.73 3.95
N ILE A 77 5.61 14.78 3.71
CA ILE A 77 7.08 14.77 3.74
C ILE A 77 7.58 15.89 4.67
N SER A 78 8.75 15.70 5.28
CA SER A 78 9.48 16.77 5.97
C SER A 78 10.60 17.28 5.07
N ILE A 79 10.55 18.56 4.71
CA ILE A 79 11.58 19.23 3.91
C ILE A 79 12.44 20.12 4.79
N TYR A 80 13.75 20.14 4.54
CA TYR A 80 14.73 20.97 5.23
C TYR A 80 15.34 21.96 4.24
N PHE A 81 15.35 23.23 4.63
CA PHE A 81 15.94 24.31 3.85
C PHE A 81 16.47 25.40 4.79
N HIS A 82 17.40 26.22 4.32
CA HIS A 82 17.88 27.37 5.10
C HIS A 82 16.74 28.36 5.36
N ASP A 83 16.61 28.86 6.59
CA ASP A 83 15.60 29.85 6.94
C ASP A 83 15.76 31.12 6.08
N PRO A 84 14.81 31.41 5.17
CA PRO A 84 14.94 32.55 4.27
C PRO A 84 14.74 33.89 5.01
N THR A 85 14.30 33.86 6.27
CA THR A 85 14.05 35.03 7.09
C THR A 85 15.15 35.28 8.12
N ALA A 86 16.05 34.32 8.34
CA ALA A 86 17.15 34.48 9.28
C ALA A 86 18.31 35.25 8.64
N GLU A 87 18.90 36.16 9.42
CA GLU A 87 20.17 36.77 9.04
C GLU A 87 21.32 35.79 9.33
N PRO A 88 22.34 35.70 8.45
CA PRO A 88 23.52 34.88 8.72
C PRO A 88 24.22 35.30 10.01
N ASP A 89 24.70 34.34 10.79
CA ASP A 89 25.49 34.62 11.98
C ASP A 89 26.90 35.14 11.64
N GLU A 90 27.75 35.38 12.66
CA GLU A 90 29.12 35.88 12.48
C GLU A 90 30.01 34.98 11.60
N THR A 91 29.62 33.72 11.38
CA THR A 91 30.30 32.75 10.52
C THR A 91 29.70 32.66 9.11
N GLY A 92 28.59 33.35 8.86
CA GLY A 92 27.82 33.25 7.61
C GLY A 92 26.86 32.07 7.58
N TYR A 93 26.62 31.40 8.71
CA TYR A 93 25.70 30.28 8.81
C TYR A 93 24.26 30.78 8.94
N ILE A 94 23.36 30.20 8.13
CA ILE A 94 21.91 30.38 8.23
C ILE A 94 21.33 29.07 8.80
N PRO A 95 20.54 29.10 9.88
CA PRO A 95 19.95 27.90 10.44
C PRO A 95 18.99 27.22 9.46
N TYR A 96 18.88 25.89 9.57
CA TYR A 96 17.86 25.14 8.86
C TYR A 96 16.51 25.24 9.58
N VAL A 97 15.45 25.25 8.77
CA VAL A 97 14.08 25.03 9.23
C VAL A 97 13.52 23.78 8.55
N ASP A 98 12.78 22.99 9.32
CA ASP A 98 12.00 21.88 8.79
C ASP A 98 10.55 22.32 8.56
N LYS A 99 9.91 21.74 7.55
CA LYS A 99 8.49 21.96 7.29
C LYS A 99 7.84 20.68 6.79
N ILE A 100 6.70 20.33 7.39
CA ILE A 100 5.86 19.25 6.88
C ILE A 100 4.96 19.81 5.78
N VAL A 101 5.02 19.18 4.61
CA VAL A 101 4.24 19.53 3.42
C VAL A 101 3.73 18.26 2.75
N ASP A 102 2.76 18.38 1.84
CA ASP A 102 2.44 17.26 0.96
C ASP A 102 3.48 17.18 -0.17
N ALA A 103 3.95 15.99 -0.50
CA ALA A 103 4.95 15.75 -1.54
C ALA A 103 4.51 16.28 -2.93
N SER A 104 3.21 16.27 -3.22
CA SER A 104 2.67 16.85 -4.45
C SER A 104 2.81 18.37 -4.53
N GLU A 105 3.10 19.03 -3.41
CA GLU A 105 3.32 20.47 -3.32
C GLU A 105 4.81 20.84 -3.24
N MET A 106 5.72 19.87 -3.35
CA MET A 106 7.15 20.08 -3.17
C MET A 106 7.73 21.13 -4.13
N ASP A 107 7.24 21.17 -5.38
CA ASP A 107 7.67 22.14 -6.39
C ASP A 107 7.37 23.62 -6.02
N LYS A 108 6.57 23.86 -4.98
CA LYS A 108 6.31 25.21 -4.46
C LYS A 108 7.44 25.74 -3.57
N TYR A 109 8.42 24.89 -3.24
CA TYR A 109 9.52 25.21 -2.34
C TYR A 109 10.85 25.18 -3.10
N GLU A 110 11.64 26.23 -2.95
CA GLU A 110 12.99 26.34 -3.52
C GLU A 110 14.04 26.15 -2.42
N GLY A 111 15.25 25.72 -2.80
CA GLY A 111 16.36 25.59 -1.85
C GLY A 111 16.20 24.45 -0.85
N ILE A 112 15.40 23.42 -1.16
CA ILE A 112 15.33 22.19 -0.38
C ILE A 112 16.69 21.49 -0.42
N GLU A 113 17.25 21.20 0.74
CA GLU A 113 18.51 20.48 0.88
C GLU A 113 18.32 19.02 1.28
N MET A 114 17.32 18.71 2.10
CA MET A 114 16.99 17.34 2.52
C MET A 114 15.48 17.11 2.54
N ILE A 115 15.09 15.88 2.25
CA ILE A 115 13.69 15.41 2.26
C ILE A 115 13.64 14.12 3.07
N TYR A 116 12.67 14.03 3.97
CA TYR A 116 12.31 12.80 4.66
C TYR A 116 10.86 12.44 4.35
N TYR A 117 10.67 11.18 3.96
CA TYR A 117 9.36 10.59 3.72
C TYR A 117 8.82 10.10 5.06
N ILE A 118 7.86 10.83 5.61
CA ILE A 118 7.28 10.48 6.92
C ILE A 118 6.11 9.50 6.74
N GLU A 119 5.69 8.89 7.85
CA GLU A 119 4.59 7.91 7.84
C GLU A 119 3.36 8.47 7.09
N GLY A 120 2.84 7.68 6.14
CA GLY A 120 1.75 8.09 5.25
C GLY A 120 2.19 8.64 3.89
N SER A 121 3.48 8.90 3.66
CA SER A 121 4.02 9.11 2.30
C SER A 121 3.66 7.93 1.41
N ALA A 122 3.14 8.19 0.21
CA ALA A 122 2.57 7.14 -0.63
C ALA A 122 2.91 7.30 -2.12
N VAL A 123 2.97 6.17 -2.82
CA VAL A 123 2.99 6.09 -4.29
C VAL A 123 1.75 5.34 -4.75
N THR A 124 1.05 5.90 -5.74
CA THR A 124 -0.08 5.23 -6.39
C THR A 124 0.35 4.72 -7.76
N ILE A 125 0.09 3.44 -8.02
CA ILE A 125 0.37 2.78 -9.29
C ILE A 125 -0.94 2.39 -9.94
N THR A 126 -1.18 2.92 -11.14
CA THR A 126 -2.38 2.64 -11.94
C THR A 126 -2.09 1.76 -13.15
N GLU A 127 -0.87 1.84 -13.68
CA GLU A 127 -0.50 1.07 -14.86
C GLU A 127 0.03 -0.31 -14.45
N PRO A 128 -0.40 -1.39 -15.11
CA PRO A 128 0.22 -2.70 -14.97
C PRO A 128 1.71 -2.65 -15.31
N GLY A 129 2.46 -3.55 -14.71
CA GLY A 129 3.89 -3.66 -14.97
C GLY A 129 4.64 -4.19 -13.76
N ASP A 130 5.96 -4.18 -13.89
CA ASP A 130 6.86 -4.62 -12.86
C ASP A 130 7.50 -3.40 -12.19
N TYR A 131 7.57 -3.40 -10.87
CA TYR A 131 8.03 -2.27 -10.08
C TYR A 131 8.98 -2.72 -8.97
N PHE A 132 9.94 -1.86 -8.64
CA PHE A 132 10.84 -2.04 -7.51
C PHE A 132 10.63 -0.95 -6.48
N VAL A 133 10.44 -1.35 -5.23
CA VAL A 133 10.27 -0.47 -4.08
C VAL A 133 11.54 -0.52 -3.26
N ILE A 134 12.03 0.64 -2.84
CA ILE A 134 13.10 0.75 -1.85
C ILE A 134 12.76 1.83 -0.83
N LEU A 135 12.91 1.49 0.44
CA LEU A 135 12.78 2.38 1.58
C LEU A 135 14.03 2.26 2.45
N ARG A 136 14.61 3.41 2.84
CA ARG A 136 15.84 3.43 3.63
C ARG A 136 15.77 4.45 4.77
N GLU A 137 16.08 4.00 5.98
CA GLU A 137 16.34 4.87 7.12
C GLU A 137 17.73 5.52 7.04
N GLU A 138 17.87 6.75 7.55
CA GLU A 138 19.17 7.40 7.61
C GLU A 138 20.14 6.66 8.55
N ALA A 139 21.42 6.61 8.18
CA ALA A 139 22.51 6.08 9.02
C ALA A 139 22.40 4.60 9.42
N VAL A 140 21.42 3.85 8.90
CA VAL A 140 21.32 2.40 9.03
C VAL A 140 21.91 1.71 7.78
N ASP A 141 22.61 0.60 8.02
CA ASP A 141 23.08 -0.30 6.96
C ASP A 141 21.95 -1.29 6.64
N GLY A 142 21.31 -1.11 5.48
CA GLY A 142 20.13 -1.86 5.06
C GLY A 142 19.04 -0.96 4.48
N SER A 143 18.13 -1.57 3.72
CA SER A 143 16.94 -0.95 3.16
C SER A 143 15.84 -2.01 3.11
N ALA A 144 14.59 -1.61 3.31
CA ALA A 144 13.46 -2.46 2.97
C ALA A 144 13.17 -2.34 1.47
N SER A 145 13.02 -3.47 0.80
CA SER A 145 12.90 -3.56 -0.63
C SER A 145 11.87 -4.60 -1.04
N ALA A 146 11.11 -4.30 -2.10
CA ALA A 146 10.19 -5.28 -2.65
C ALA A 146 10.11 -5.20 -4.18
N PHE A 147 9.93 -6.35 -4.80
CA PHE A 147 9.47 -6.44 -6.17
C PHE A 147 7.94 -6.52 -6.20
N ILE A 148 7.30 -5.73 -7.05
CA ILE A 148 5.85 -5.64 -7.16
C ILE A 148 5.45 -5.85 -8.62
N LYS A 149 4.77 -6.96 -8.91
CA LYS A 149 4.09 -7.17 -10.19
C LYS A 149 2.66 -6.66 -10.08
N VAL A 150 2.37 -5.54 -10.74
CA VAL A 150 1.05 -4.94 -10.82
C VAL A 150 0.33 -5.53 -12.03
N VAL A 151 -0.80 -6.19 -11.77
CA VAL A 151 -1.70 -6.67 -12.82
C VAL A 151 -2.89 -5.74 -12.95
N ASP A 152 -3.47 -5.70 -14.15
CA ASP A 152 -4.70 -4.95 -14.39
C ASP A 152 -5.82 -5.37 -13.45
N ASN A 153 -6.70 -4.41 -13.16
CA ASN A 153 -8.04 -4.73 -12.71
C ASN A 153 -8.84 -5.25 -13.91
N GLU A 154 -8.44 -6.38 -14.49
CA GLU A 154 -9.34 -7.06 -15.40
C GLU A 154 -10.55 -7.46 -14.59
N VAL A 155 -11.71 -6.87 -14.92
CA VAL A 155 -13.01 -7.36 -14.45
C VAL A 155 -13.16 -8.79 -14.96
N GLY A 156 -12.67 -9.74 -14.16
CA GLY A 156 -12.81 -11.17 -14.35
C GLY A 156 -11.85 -11.81 -15.35
N THR A 157 -10.64 -12.14 -14.90
CA THR A 157 -10.18 -13.52 -15.05
C THR A 157 -9.69 -14.04 -13.70
N GLU A 158 -10.62 -14.68 -13.00
CA GLU A 158 -10.32 -15.56 -11.88
C GLU A 158 -9.12 -16.46 -12.26
N LYS A 159 -8.04 -16.45 -11.46
CA LYS A 159 -7.29 -17.71 -11.20
C LYS A 159 -8.34 -18.81 -11.07
N PRO A 160 -8.17 -20.02 -11.65
CA PRO A 160 -9.20 -21.03 -11.60
C PRO A 160 -9.64 -21.21 -10.14
N VAL A 161 -10.77 -20.60 -9.81
CA VAL A 161 -11.49 -20.85 -8.58
C VAL A 161 -11.85 -22.31 -8.78
N GLU A 162 -11.18 -23.19 -8.02
CA GLU A 162 -11.71 -24.52 -7.81
C GLU A 162 -13.19 -24.31 -7.56
N LYS A 163 -14.07 -24.83 -8.44
CA LYS A 163 -15.49 -24.51 -8.39
C LYS A 163 -16.03 -24.91 -7.02
N VAL A 164 -16.07 -23.96 -6.09
CA VAL A 164 -16.50 -24.24 -4.73
C VAL A 164 -18.00 -24.33 -4.80
N LYS A 165 -18.51 -25.52 -4.51
CA LYS A 165 -19.94 -25.78 -4.57
C LYS A 165 -20.62 -24.99 -3.45
N ALA A 166 -21.44 -24.01 -3.82
CA ALA A 166 -22.33 -23.34 -2.90
C ALA A 166 -23.52 -24.25 -2.59
N GLU A 167 -23.68 -24.62 -1.32
CA GLU A 167 -24.83 -25.40 -0.88
C GLU A 167 -25.83 -24.50 -0.18
N SER A 168 -27.12 -24.59 -0.56
CA SER A 168 -28.16 -23.86 0.15
C SER A 168 -28.22 -24.35 1.60
N THR A 169 -28.20 -23.42 2.54
CA THR A 169 -28.28 -23.70 3.96
C THR A 169 -29.42 -22.91 4.59
N LYS A 170 -30.07 -23.49 5.59
CA LYS A 170 -31.10 -22.83 6.39
C LYS A 170 -30.46 -22.32 7.67
N SER A 171 -30.15 -21.04 7.69
CA SER A 171 -29.62 -20.37 8.88
C SER A 171 -30.74 -19.57 9.56
N ARG A 172 -31.04 -19.91 10.81
CA ARG A 172 -31.99 -19.15 11.64
C ARG A 172 -31.32 -17.87 12.11
N VAL A 173 -31.85 -16.72 11.69
CA VAL A 173 -31.32 -15.40 12.07
C VAL A 173 -32.39 -14.65 12.85
N LEU A 174 -31.98 -14.02 13.95
CA LEU A 174 -32.85 -13.20 14.79
C LEU A 174 -32.58 -11.72 14.52
N VAL A 175 -33.63 -10.97 14.19
CA VAL A 175 -33.59 -9.50 14.11
C VAL A 175 -34.55 -8.95 15.15
N ASN A 176 -34.03 -8.22 16.13
CA ASN A 176 -34.80 -7.73 17.28
C ASN A 176 -35.61 -8.82 17.99
N GLY A 177 -35.03 -10.03 18.10
CA GLY A 177 -35.68 -11.18 18.74
C GLY A 177 -36.74 -11.88 17.88
N GLN A 178 -37.01 -11.41 16.65
CA GLN A 178 -37.90 -12.06 15.70
C GLN A 178 -37.10 -12.94 14.73
N ASP A 179 -37.59 -14.16 14.50
CA ASP A 179 -37.03 -15.07 13.49
C ASP A 179 -37.29 -14.56 12.08
N ILE A 180 -36.20 -14.39 11.32
CA ILE A 180 -36.24 -14.03 9.91
C ILE A 180 -35.51 -15.11 9.11
N ASN A 181 -36.19 -15.64 8.09
CA ASN A 181 -35.59 -16.59 7.15
C ASN A 181 -34.83 -15.82 6.08
N PHE A 182 -33.56 -16.18 5.89
CA PHE A 182 -32.76 -15.74 4.77
C PHE A 182 -32.39 -16.91 3.87
N ASP A 183 -32.32 -16.64 2.57
CA ASP A 183 -31.55 -17.49 1.67
C ASP A 183 -30.08 -17.35 2.04
N ALA A 184 -29.47 -18.43 2.52
CA ALA A 184 -28.05 -18.49 2.84
C ALA A 184 -27.37 -19.58 2.03
N TYR A 185 -26.08 -19.38 1.76
CA TYR A 185 -25.25 -20.34 1.05
C TYR A 185 -24.02 -20.67 1.88
N LYS A 186 -23.72 -21.95 2.01
CA LYS A 186 -22.52 -22.45 2.66
C LYS A 186 -21.42 -22.61 1.62
N ILE A 187 -20.31 -21.89 1.80
CA ILE A 187 -19.12 -21.94 0.95
C ILE A 187 -17.91 -21.99 1.90
N ASN A 188 -17.01 -22.96 1.74
CA ASN A 188 -15.83 -23.14 2.60
C ASN A 188 -16.16 -23.06 4.11
N ASN A 189 -17.24 -23.74 4.50
CA ASN A 189 -17.73 -23.80 5.87
C ASN A 189 -18.24 -22.48 6.49
N ASN A 190 -18.28 -21.40 5.71
CA ASN A 190 -18.87 -20.11 6.10
C ASN A 190 -20.29 -19.95 5.52
N ASN A 191 -21.16 -19.21 6.22
CA ASN A 191 -22.51 -18.89 5.76
C ASN A 191 -22.54 -17.49 5.15
N TYR A 192 -22.98 -17.39 3.91
CA TYR A 192 -23.11 -16.14 3.17
C TYR A 192 -24.58 -15.79 2.99
N PHE A 193 -24.92 -14.52 3.19
CA PHE A 193 -26.25 -13.96 3.04
C PHE A 193 -26.26 -12.93 1.92
N LYS A 194 -27.40 -12.80 1.23
CA LYS A 194 -27.57 -11.73 0.23
C LYS A 194 -27.62 -10.38 0.97
N LEU A 195 -26.64 -9.51 0.73
CA LEU A 195 -26.55 -8.20 1.37
C LEU A 195 -27.83 -7.36 1.20
N ARG A 196 -28.45 -7.42 0.02
CA ARG A 196 -29.73 -6.76 -0.26
C ARG A 196 -30.85 -7.19 0.68
N ASP A 197 -30.91 -8.47 1.02
CA ASP A 197 -31.99 -9.00 1.87
C ASP A 197 -31.75 -8.56 3.32
N LEU A 198 -30.49 -8.53 3.78
CA LEU A 198 -30.12 -7.94 5.07
C LEU A 198 -30.49 -6.45 5.14
N ALA A 199 -30.12 -5.67 4.12
CA ALA A 199 -30.44 -4.24 4.06
C ALA A 199 -31.95 -3.99 4.09
N LYS A 200 -32.74 -4.81 3.39
CA LYS A 200 -34.20 -4.70 3.41
C LYS A 200 -34.79 -4.94 4.80
N VAL A 201 -34.26 -5.92 5.53
CA VAL A 201 -34.76 -6.27 6.88
C VAL A 201 -34.32 -5.24 7.92
N LEU A 202 -33.14 -4.64 7.75
CA LEU A 202 -32.62 -3.61 8.66
C LEU A 202 -33.17 -2.20 8.37
N SER A 203 -33.72 -1.96 7.18
CA SER A 203 -34.30 -0.67 6.80
C SER A 203 -35.41 -0.24 7.78
N GLY A 204 -35.31 0.99 8.30
CA GLY A 204 -36.26 1.51 9.29
C GLY A 204 -36.04 1.03 10.72
N THR A 205 -35.02 0.22 10.98
CA THR A 205 -34.57 -0.12 12.34
C THR A 205 -33.47 0.85 12.81
N GLU A 206 -33.15 0.85 14.10
CA GLU A 206 -31.99 1.59 14.64
C GLU A 206 -30.64 1.13 14.07
N LYS A 207 -30.59 -0.04 13.40
CA LYS A 207 -29.39 -0.63 12.80
C LYS A 207 -29.47 -0.66 11.27
N GLN A 208 -30.24 0.25 10.67
CA GLN A 208 -30.25 0.43 9.21
C GLN A 208 -28.87 0.87 8.69
N PHE A 209 -28.60 0.62 7.42
CA PHE A 209 -27.41 1.13 6.76
C PHE A 209 -27.55 2.64 6.51
N GLU A 210 -26.46 3.38 6.70
CA GLU A 210 -26.37 4.78 6.28
C GLU A 210 -26.37 4.85 4.74
N ALA A 211 -27.03 5.87 4.21
CA ALA A 211 -27.19 6.09 2.77
C ALA A 211 -26.23 7.15 2.24
#